data_AF-F4QAH8-F1
#
_entry.id   AF-F4QAH8-F1
#
_cell.length_a   1.000
_cell.length_b   1.000
_cell.length_c   1.000
_cell.angle_alpha   90.00
_cell.angle_beta   90.00
_cell.angle_gamma   90.00
#
_symmetry.space_group_name_H-M   'P 1'
#
loop_
_entity.id
_entity.type
_entity.pdbx_description
1 polymer ?
#
loop_
_entity_poly.entity_id
_entity_poly.type
_entity_poly.pdbx_seq_one_letter_code
_entity_poly.pdbx_strand_id
1 'polypeptide(L)'
;MFKSSSLFVLAIILLVAISFSNAEITGVTQEGKKLTITFLPSVMLWFENHLVLNGLKTNIKPYCVAKYGFSPLVCNLPTVPACDTIRLYGTPGIGTVNLQMLYSFNCTVVA
;
A
#
# COMPACT_ATOMS: atom_id res chain seq x y z
N MET A 1 12.48 -5.66 45.08
CA MET A 1 11.12 -6.11 44.72
C MET A 1 10.49 -5.04 43.84
N PHE A 2 10.39 -5.27 42.53
CA PHE A 2 9.71 -4.33 41.63
C PHE A 2 8.21 -4.34 41.96
N LYS A 3 7.65 -3.18 42.32
CA LYS A 3 6.21 -3.02 42.57
C LYS A 3 5.46 -3.43 41.30
N SER A 4 4.42 -4.24 41.44
CA SER A 4 3.55 -4.71 40.35
C SER A 4 3.15 -3.59 39.36
N SER A 5 2.88 -2.38 39.88
CA SER A 5 2.57 -1.19 39.09
C SER A 5 3.68 -0.77 38.08
N SER A 6 4.96 -0.94 38.41
CA SER A 6 6.08 -0.58 37.52
C SER A 6 6.25 -1.57 36.36
N LEU A 7 5.86 -2.84 36.54
CA LEU A 7 5.87 -3.86 35.49
C LEU A 7 4.76 -3.62 34.46
N PHE A 8 3.58 -3.18 34.89
CA PHE A 8 2.48 -2.83 33.97
C PHE A 8 2.83 -1.63 33.09
N VAL A 9 3.45 -0.58 33.64
CA VAL A 9 3.87 0.59 32.87
C VAL A 9 4.93 0.22 31.83
N LEU A 10 5.91 -0.62 32.21
CA LEU A 10 6.94 -1.10 31.29
C LEU A 10 6.34 -1.95 30.16
N ALA A 11 5.36 -2.81 30.47
CA ALA A 11 4.67 -3.64 29.49
C ALA A 11 3.86 -2.79 28.48
N ILE A 12 3.20 -1.72 28.93
CA ILE A 12 2.46 -0.81 28.04
C ILE A 12 3.41 -0.07 27.10
N ILE A 13 4.53 0.46 27.61
CA ILE A 13 5.55 1.14 26.79
C ILE A 13 6.14 0.18 25.75
N LEU A 14 6.41 -1.07 26.15
CA LEU A 14 6.92 -2.10 25.26
C LEU A 14 5.89 -2.50 24.19
N LEU A 15 4.62 -2.64 24.53
CA LEU A 15 3.53 -2.94 23.58
C LEU A 15 3.34 -1.83 22.54
N VAL A 16 3.47 -0.56 22.94
CA VAL A 16 3.42 0.59 22.01
C VAL A 16 4.64 0.63 21.09
N ALA A 17 5.80 0.13 21.53
CA ALA A 17 7.00 0.04 20.70
C ALA A 17 6.97 -1.13 19.68
N ILE A 18 6.12 -2.14 19.89
CA ILE A 18 6.04 -3.34 19.01
C ILE A 18 5.02 -3.18 17.87
N SER A 19 4.25 -2.09 17.80
CA SER A 19 3.35 -1.86 16.67
C SER A 19 4.10 -1.37 15.43
N PHE A 20 5.00 -2.20 14.89
CA PHE A 20 5.46 -2.07 13.51
C PHE A 20 4.32 -2.50 12.61
N SER A 21 3.54 -1.54 12.12
CA SER A 21 2.62 -1.80 11.01
C SER A 21 3.46 -2.14 9.78
N ASN A 22 3.45 -3.41 9.36
CA ASN A 22 4.06 -3.80 8.10
C ASN A 22 3.39 -3.03 6.97
N ALA A 23 4.22 -2.45 6.11
CA ALA A 23 3.77 -1.70 4.96
C ALA A 23 3.41 -2.69 3.85
N GLU A 24 2.12 -2.80 3.53
CA GLU A 24 1.62 -3.81 2.61
C GLU A 24 0.36 -3.35 1.87
N ILE A 25 0.11 -3.98 0.72
CA ILE A 25 -1.19 -3.91 0.05
C ILE A 25 -2.07 -4.99 0.68
N THR A 26 -3.21 -4.58 1.22
CA THR A 26 -4.15 -5.48 1.91
C THR A 26 -5.23 -6.03 0.98
N GLY A 27 -5.43 -5.42 -0.19
CA GLY A 27 -6.43 -5.88 -1.15
C GLY A 27 -6.43 -5.09 -2.45
N VAL A 28 -6.87 -5.75 -3.51
CA VAL A 28 -7.05 -5.16 -4.85
C VAL A 28 -8.37 -5.66 -5.41
N THR A 29 -9.24 -4.74 -5.81
CA THR A 29 -10.45 -5.07 -6.57
C THR A 29 -10.44 -4.36 -7.91
N GLN A 30 -10.96 -5.04 -8.93
CA GLN A 30 -11.10 -4.51 -10.28
C GLN A 30 -12.57 -4.50 -10.71
N GLU A 31 -13.05 -3.33 -11.10
CA GLU A 31 -14.39 -3.10 -11.65
C GLU A 31 -14.24 -2.51 -13.06
N GLY A 32 -14.19 -3.37 -14.08
CA GLY A 32 -13.89 -2.95 -15.45
C GLY A 32 -12.52 -2.26 -15.55
N LYS A 33 -12.54 -0.94 -15.81
CA LYS A 33 -11.34 -0.10 -15.94
C LYS A 33 -10.87 0.55 -14.63
N LYS A 34 -11.60 0.32 -13.54
CA LYS A 34 -11.30 0.89 -12.23
C LYS A 34 -10.61 -0.15 -11.35
N LEU A 35 -9.47 0.22 -10.78
CA LEU A 35 -8.78 -0.54 -9.74
C LEU A 35 -8.92 0.20 -8.41
N THR A 36 -9.27 -0.53 -7.36
CA THR A 36 -9.29 -0.03 -5.98
C THR A 36 -8.28 -0.83 -5.19
N ILE A 37 -7.23 -0.17 -4.72
CA ILE A 37 -6.10 -0.80 -4.02
C ILE A 37 -6.10 -0.31 -2.57
N THR A 38 -6.35 -1.21 -1.62
CA THR A 38 -6.27 -0.94 -0.19
C THR A 38 -4.88 -1.30 0.33
N PHE A 39 -4.31 -0.45 1.18
CA PHE A 39 -2.96 -0.62 1.71
C PHE A 39 -2.84 -0.10 3.14
N LEU A 40 -1.77 -0.54 3.81
CA LEU A 40 -1.28 -0.05 5.09
C LEU A 40 0.19 0.39 4.95
N PRO A 41 0.65 1.43 5.68
CA PRO A 41 -0.14 2.31 6.53
C PRO A 41 -1.17 3.13 5.73
N SER A 42 -2.27 3.52 6.38
CA SER A 42 -3.44 4.09 5.69
C SER A 42 -3.16 5.43 4.98
N VAL A 43 -2.01 6.06 5.24
CA VAL A 43 -1.57 7.30 4.59
C VAL A 43 -0.22 7.07 3.93
N MET A 44 -0.16 7.31 2.63
CA MET A 44 1.04 7.15 1.81
C MET A 44 1.13 8.25 0.74
N LEU A 45 2.35 8.70 0.48
CA LEU A 45 2.72 9.53 -0.66
C LEU A 45 3.33 8.64 -1.73
N TRP A 46 2.64 8.48 -2.85
CA TRP A 46 3.04 7.55 -3.92
C TRP A 46 3.94 8.22 -4.97
N PHE A 47 5.11 7.64 -5.19
CA PHE A 47 6.06 8.08 -6.22
C PHE A 47 5.85 7.33 -7.54
N GLU A 48 5.57 6.03 -7.48
CA GLU A 48 5.33 5.16 -8.63
C GLU A 48 4.24 4.13 -8.32
N ASN A 49 3.33 3.91 -9.27
CA ASN A 49 2.29 2.88 -9.20
C ASN A 49 2.31 2.12 -10.52
N HIS A 50 2.63 0.82 -10.49
CA HIS A 50 2.78 0.01 -11.69
C HIS A 50 1.87 -1.21 -11.67
N LEU A 51 1.32 -1.55 -12.84
CA LEU A 51 0.91 -2.91 -13.17
C LEU A 51 2.14 -3.65 -13.69
N VAL A 52 2.36 -4.86 -13.23
CA VAL A 52 3.51 -5.68 -13.63
C VAL A 52 3.02 -6.98 -14.26
N LEU A 53 3.65 -7.39 -15.37
CA LEU A 53 3.44 -8.68 -16.01
C LEU A 53 4.79 -9.28 -16.37
N ASN A 54 5.17 -10.41 -15.77
CA ASN A 54 6.47 -11.07 -16.01
C ASN A 54 7.66 -10.09 -15.88
N GLY A 55 7.58 -9.16 -14.93
CA GLY A 55 8.60 -8.11 -14.70
C GLY A 55 8.48 -6.86 -15.58
N LEU A 56 7.64 -6.87 -16.63
CA LEU A 56 7.33 -5.69 -17.44
C LEU A 56 6.48 -4.72 -16.62
N LYS A 57 6.92 -3.47 -16.46
CA LYS A 57 6.24 -2.45 -15.65
C LYS A 57 5.46 -1.48 -16.53
N THR A 58 4.15 -1.37 -16.29
CA THR A 58 3.28 -0.36 -16.90
C THR A 58 2.92 0.69 -15.87
N ASN A 59 3.26 1.95 -16.14
CA ASN A 59 2.98 3.04 -15.21
C ASN A 59 1.51 3.44 -15.23
N ILE A 60 0.86 3.32 -14.08
CA ILE A 60 -0.54 3.71 -13.87
C ILE A 60 -0.72 4.88 -12.92
N LYS A 61 0.36 5.41 -12.32
CA LYS A 61 0.27 6.52 -11.37
C LYS A 61 -0.54 7.72 -11.87
N PRO A 62 -0.43 8.18 -13.14
CA PRO A 62 -1.22 9.31 -13.63
C PRO A 62 -2.75 9.11 -13.54
N TYR A 63 -3.19 7.86 -13.49
CA TYR A 63 -4.59 7.49 -13.44
C TYR A 63 -5.09 7.19 -12.02
N CYS A 64 -4.19 7.27 -11.03
CA CYS A 64 -4.45 6.88 -9.65
C CYS A 64 -4.57 8.10 -8.73
N VAL A 65 -5.59 8.09 -7.87
CA VAL A 65 -5.84 9.12 -6.87
C VAL A 65 -6.03 8.48 -5.51
N ALA A 66 -5.17 8.86 -4.56
CA ALA A 66 -5.38 8.63 -3.13
C ALA A 66 -5.80 9.97 -2.52
N LYS A 67 -7.05 10.09 -2.09
CA LYS A 67 -7.57 11.36 -1.55
C LYS A 67 -6.79 11.72 -0.29
N TYR A 68 -6.05 12.83 -0.33
CA TYR A 68 -5.14 13.26 0.75
C TYR A 68 -4.08 12.22 1.13
N GLY A 69 -3.70 11.33 0.20
CA GLY A 69 -2.77 10.22 0.46
C GLY A 69 -3.40 9.02 1.20
N PHE A 70 -4.70 9.04 1.47
CA PHE A 70 -5.36 7.96 2.21
C PHE A 70 -5.70 6.75 1.32
N SER A 71 -5.64 5.56 1.94
CA SER A 71 -6.19 4.31 1.43
C SER A 71 -7.73 4.40 1.35
N PRO A 72 -8.37 3.92 0.26
CA PRO A 72 -7.78 3.24 -0.88
C PRO A 72 -7.20 4.18 -1.95
N LEU A 73 -6.22 3.67 -2.71
CA LEU A 73 -5.76 4.26 -3.97
C LEU A 73 -6.73 3.80 -5.07
N VAL A 74 -7.41 4.75 -5.71
CA VAL A 74 -8.36 4.46 -6.79
C VAL A 74 -7.76 4.85 -8.12
N CYS A 75 -7.62 3.89 -9.05
CA CYS A 75 -7.07 4.11 -10.38
C CYS A 75 -8.14 3.92 -11.46
N ASN A 76 -8.39 4.94 -12.28
CA ASN A 76 -9.32 4.87 -13.42
C ASN A 76 -8.53 4.82 -14.72
N LEU A 77 -8.30 3.62 -15.24
CA LEU A 77 -7.42 3.38 -16.38
C LEU A 77 -8.15 3.61 -17.71
N PRO A 78 -7.47 4.11 -18.77
CA PRO A 78 -8.06 4.15 -20.10
C PRO A 78 -8.25 2.75 -20.69
N THR A 79 -7.32 1.84 -20.39
CA THR A 79 -7.30 0.43 -20.76
C THR A 79 -6.56 -0.33 -19.66
N VAL A 80 -7.03 -1.51 -19.29
CA VAL A 80 -6.35 -2.38 -18.31
C VAL A 80 -5.58 -3.45 -19.06
N PRO A 81 -4.23 -3.38 -19.14
CA PRO A 81 -3.42 -4.44 -19.73
C PRO A 81 -3.39 -5.66 -18.80
N ALA A 82 -2.94 -6.80 -19.33
CA ALA A 82 -2.67 -7.98 -18.51
C ALA A 82 -1.60 -7.65 -17.46
N CYS A 83 -1.80 -8.14 -16.24
CA CYS A 83 -0.86 -8.00 -15.12
C CYS A 83 -0.96 -9.24 -14.23
N ASP A 84 0.14 -9.57 -13.53
CA ASP A 84 0.22 -10.59 -12.49
C ASP A 84 0.51 -9.99 -11.10
N THR A 85 0.96 -8.74 -11.05
CA THR A 85 1.40 -8.08 -9.81
C THR A 85 1.10 -6.58 -9.85
N ILE A 86 0.64 -6.03 -8.72
CA ILE A 86 0.59 -4.59 -8.46
C ILE A 86 1.83 -4.19 -7.68
N ARG A 87 2.52 -3.14 -8.13
CA ARG A 87 3.65 -2.54 -7.41
C ARG A 87 3.33 -1.10 -7.05
N LEU A 88 3.38 -0.78 -5.75
CA LEU A 88 3.31 0.58 -5.24
C LEU A 88 4.65 0.95 -4.60
N TYR A 89 5.15 2.13 -4.90
CA TYR A 89 6.38 2.66 -4.32
C TYR A 89 6.17 4.08 -3.83
N GLY A 90 6.44 4.32 -2.56
CA GLY A 90 6.10 5.58 -1.90
C GLY A 90 6.72 5.72 -0.52
N THR A 91 6.27 6.73 0.22
CA THR A 91 6.72 7.00 1.59
C THR A 91 5.53 7.37 2.47
N PRO A 92 5.49 6.97 3.76
CA PRO A 92 4.42 7.38 4.67
C PRO A 92 4.53 8.85 5.09
N GLY A 93 5.70 9.48 4.91
CA GLY A 93 5.91 10.89 5.23
C GLY A 93 7.29 11.41 4.84
N ILE A 94 7.42 12.73 4.70
CA ILE A 94 8.69 13.39 4.37
C ILE A 94 9.70 13.14 5.49
N GLY A 95 10.93 12.76 5.14
CA GLY A 95 11.98 12.43 6.11
C GLY A 95 11.92 10.99 6.64
N THR A 96 11.04 10.15 6.10
CA THR A 96 10.96 8.72 6.42
C THR A 96 11.56 7.86 5.31
N VAL A 97 11.54 6.53 5.50
CA VAL A 97 12.04 5.58 4.50
C VAL A 97 11.07 5.44 3.32
N ASN A 98 11.61 5.03 2.17
CA ASN A 98 10.80 4.63 1.03
C ASN A 98 10.42 3.17 1.17
N LEU A 99 9.17 2.86 0.80
CA LEU A 99 8.56 1.55 0.93
C LEU A 99 8.15 1.07 -0.45
N GLN A 100 8.46 -0.19 -0.74
CA GLN A 100 7.98 -0.87 -1.94
C GLN A 100 7.02 -1.97 -1.51
N MET A 101 5.80 -1.90 -2.00
CA MET A 101 4.77 -2.91 -1.79
C MET A 101 4.52 -3.64 -3.09
N LEU A 102 4.45 -4.97 -3.01
CA LEU A 102 4.13 -5.87 -4.11
C LEU A 102 2.93 -6.72 -3.73
N TYR A 103 2.01 -6.91 -4.66
CA TYR A 103 0.82 -7.72 -4.43
C TYR A 103 0.47 -8.53 -5.66
N SER A 104 0.42 -9.85 -5.53
CA SER A 104 0.05 -10.74 -6.63
C SER A 104 -1.44 -10.59 -6.95
N PHE A 105 -1.75 -10.14 -8.16
CA PHE A 105 -3.11 -9.92 -8.63
C PHE A 105 -3.15 -10.06 -10.15
N ASN A 106 -4.03 -10.92 -10.65
CA ASN A 106 -4.23 -11.09 -12.08
C ASN A 106 -5.24 -10.06 -12.59
N CYS A 107 -4.79 -9.10 -13.39
CA CYS A 107 -5.69 -8.13 -14.01
C CYS A 107 -6.56 -8.81 -15.06
N THR A 108 -7.85 -8.46 -15.08
CA THR A 108 -8.73 -8.76 -16.20
C THR A 108 -8.48 -7.73 -17.30
N VAL A 109 -8.17 -8.18 -18.51
CA VAL A 109 -7.91 -7.28 -19.64
C VAL A 109 -9.21 -6.59 -20.06
N VAL A 110 -9.22 -5.26 -20.09
CA VAL A 110 -10.37 -4.46 -20.51
C VAL A 110 -9.91 -3.33 -21.43
N ALA A 111 -10.35 -3.39 -22.69
CA ALA A 111 -10.03 -2.42 -23.74
C ALA A 111 -10.71 -1.06 -23.51
#